data_AF-A0A9Q0ED05-F1
#
_entry.id   AF-A0A9Q0ED05-F1
#
_cell.length_a   1.000
_cell.length_b   1.000
_cell.length_c   1.000
_cell.angle_alpha   90.00
_cell.angle_beta   90.00
_cell.angle_gamma   90.00
#
_symmetry.space_group_name_H-M   'P 1'
#
loop_
_entity.id
_entity.type
_entity.pdbx_description
1 polymer ?
#
loop_
_entity_poly.entity_id
_entity_poly.type
_entity_poly.pdbx_seq_one_letter_code
_entity_poly.pdbx_strand_id
1 'polypeptide(L)'
;MLFPRSRWLYQHVHQAHHKYHRIPIALAAQDASAPELLSLLLLALGSSWLLGCHPLSEAAFHLLNTWLAVEDHCGYDLPWGLHRLLPRLGAGAPHHQLHHILQKGNYAPYFSHWDRLWGTEIR
;
A
#
# COMPACT_ATOMS: atom_id res chain seq x y z
N MET A 1 -3.48 -4.11 3.67
CA MET A 1 -4.85 -4.47 3.19
C MET A 1 -5.14 -5.93 3.53
N LEU A 2 -6.38 -6.28 3.88
CA LEU A 2 -6.78 -7.65 4.27
C LEU A 2 -7.02 -8.61 3.08
N PHE A 3 -6.94 -8.10 1.84
CA PHE A 3 -7.30 -8.85 0.63
C PHE A 3 -6.58 -10.20 0.44
N PRO A 4 -5.28 -10.36 0.76
CA PRO A 4 -4.55 -11.59 0.43
C PRO A 4 -4.94 -12.82 1.27
N ARG A 5 -5.54 -12.63 2.46
CA ARG A 5 -5.95 -13.75 3.33
C ARG A 5 -7.26 -14.41 2.87
N SER A 6 -8.10 -13.66 2.15
CA SER A 6 -9.32 -14.19 1.56
C SER A 6 -9.07 -14.50 0.09
N ARG A 7 -9.13 -15.78 -0.28
CA ARG A 7 -8.97 -16.21 -1.67
C ARG A 7 -9.92 -15.48 -2.62
N TRP A 8 -11.14 -15.21 -2.17
CA TRP A 8 -12.14 -14.49 -2.95
C TRP A 8 -11.74 -13.03 -3.22
N LEU A 9 -11.32 -12.31 -2.17
CA LEU A 9 -10.87 -10.92 -2.30
C LEU A 9 -9.61 -10.83 -3.16
N TYR A 10 -8.66 -11.74 -2.98
CA TYR A 10 -7.49 -11.81 -3.85
C TYR A 10 -7.90 -11.96 -5.31
N GLN A 11 -8.72 -12.96 -5.65
CA GLN A 11 -9.08 -13.26 -7.04
C GLN A 11 -9.89 -12.14 -7.72
N HIS A 12 -10.81 -11.50 -7.01
CA HIS A 12 -11.76 -10.56 -7.63
C HIS A 12 -11.38 -9.08 -7.44
N VAL A 13 -10.53 -8.76 -6.46
CA VAL A 13 -10.16 -7.38 -6.14
C VAL A 13 -8.67 -7.15 -6.41
N HIS A 14 -7.78 -7.95 -5.84
CA HIS A 14 -6.35 -7.62 -5.80
C HIS A 14 -5.50 -8.31 -6.88
N GLN A 15 -6.02 -9.33 -7.56
CA GLN A 15 -5.28 -10.09 -8.57
C GLN A 15 -4.84 -9.19 -9.74
N ALA A 16 -5.67 -8.23 -10.14
CA ALA A 16 -5.37 -7.32 -11.23
C ALA A 16 -4.10 -6.50 -10.95
N HIS A 17 -3.98 -5.97 -9.73
CA HIS A 17 -2.79 -5.27 -9.24
C HIS A 17 -1.54 -6.16 -9.41
N HIS A 18 -1.57 -7.39 -8.90
CA HIS A 18 -0.41 -8.28 -9.03
C HIS A 18 -0.11 -8.77 -10.44
N LYS A 19 -1.08 -8.78 -11.35
CA LYS A 19 -0.93 -9.38 -12.69
C LYS A 19 0.12 -8.66 -13.55
N TYR A 20 0.23 -7.35 -13.38
CA TYR A 20 1.11 -6.50 -14.20
C TYR A 20 2.31 -5.92 -13.43
N HIS A 21 2.32 -6.03 -12.10
CA HIS A 21 3.29 -5.37 -11.22
C HIS A 21 4.45 -6.25 -10.73
N ARG A 22 4.90 -7.20 -11.56
CA ARG A 22 6.19 -7.88 -11.30
C ARG A 22 7.38 -6.95 -11.49
N ILE A 23 7.22 -5.91 -12.31
CA ILE A 23 8.23 -4.89 -12.56
C ILE A 23 7.78 -3.62 -11.81
N PRO A 24 8.60 -3.10 -10.89
CA PRO A 24 8.23 -1.90 -10.16
C PRO A 24 8.30 -0.68 -11.08
N ILE A 25 7.17 -0.04 -11.32
CA ILE A 25 7.07 1.25 -11.98
C ILE A 25 6.17 2.16 -11.13
N ALA A 26 6.52 3.43 -10.96
CA ALA A 26 5.74 4.36 -10.14
C ALA A 26 4.23 4.41 -10.52
N LEU A 27 3.92 4.31 -11.81
CA LEU A 27 2.55 4.34 -12.32
C LEU A 27 1.72 3.11 -11.91
N ALA A 28 2.39 1.98 -11.63
CA ALA A 28 1.76 0.76 -11.14
C ALA A 28 1.01 0.98 -9.82
N ALA A 29 1.43 1.98 -9.03
CA ALA A 29 0.80 2.32 -7.76
C ALA A 29 -0.71 2.58 -7.88
N GLN A 30 -1.19 3.01 -9.06
CA GLN A 30 -2.59 3.32 -9.33
C GLN A 30 -3.27 2.34 -10.30
N ASP A 31 -2.52 1.37 -10.85
CA ASP A 31 -3.07 0.36 -11.75
C ASP A 31 -3.61 -0.82 -10.93
N ALA A 32 -4.82 -0.61 -10.40
CA ALA A 32 -5.55 -1.57 -9.59
C ALA A 32 -6.99 -1.74 -10.12
N SER A 33 -7.67 -2.78 -9.64
CA SER A 33 -9.06 -3.00 -10.06
C SER A 33 -9.99 -1.89 -9.58
N ALA A 34 -11.09 -1.64 -10.30
CA ALA A 34 -12.08 -0.65 -9.87
C ALA A 34 -12.63 -0.90 -8.44
N PRO A 35 -12.94 -2.15 -8.02
CA PRO A 35 -13.31 -2.43 -6.62
C PRO A 35 -12.21 -2.07 -5.62
N GLU A 36 -10.94 -2.29 -5.95
CA GLU A 36 -9.82 -1.95 -5.07
C GLU A 36 -9.70 -0.44 -4.90
N LEU A 37 -9.68 0.30 -6.00
CA LEU A 37 -9.62 1.76 -5.99
C LEU A 37 -10.83 2.38 -5.27
N LEU A 38 -12.03 1.87 -5.51
CA LEU A 38 -13.23 2.35 -4.84
C LEU A 38 -13.18 2.07 -3.33
N SER A 39 -12.71 0.89 -2.92
CA SER A 39 -12.60 0.56 -1.49
C SER A 39 -11.61 1.47 -0.76
N LEU A 40 -10.48 1.80 -1.40
CA LEU A 40 -9.49 2.75 -0.91
C LEU A 40 -10.08 4.15 -0.78
N LEU A 41 -10.79 4.61 -1.82
CA LEU A 41 -11.41 5.93 -1.85
C LEU A 41 -12.47 6.07 -0.76
N LEU A 42 -13.37 5.08 -0.63
CA LEU A 42 -14.41 5.07 0.39
C LEU A 42 -13.82 5.05 1.80
N LEU A 43 -12.75 4.30 2.03
CA LEU A 43 -12.08 4.30 3.33
C LEU A 43 -11.44 5.66 3.64
N ALA A 44 -10.73 6.26 2.68
CA ALA A 44 -10.05 7.54 2.85
C ALA A 44 -11.03 8.72 3.06
N LEU A 45 -12.02 8.86 2.17
CA LEU A 45 -13.04 9.91 2.27
C LEU A 45 -13.97 9.66 3.46
N GLY A 46 -14.42 8.42 3.63
CA GLY A 46 -15.35 8.06 4.69
C GLY A 46 -14.76 8.29 6.07
N SER A 47 -13.50 7.91 6.30
CA SER A 47 -12.83 8.18 7.59
C SER A 47 -12.65 9.69 7.84
N SER A 48 -12.23 10.45 6.83
CA SER A 48 -12.06 11.90 6.94
C SER A 48 -13.39 12.61 7.24
N TRP A 49 -14.47 12.20 6.56
CA TRP A 49 -15.80 12.74 6.78
C TRP A 49 -16.36 12.39 8.17
N LEU A 50 -16.22 11.12 8.60
CA LEU A 50 -16.66 10.66 9.92
C LEU A 50 -15.97 11.41 11.06
N LEU A 51 -14.71 11.81 10.87
CA LEU A 51 -13.93 12.56 11.85
C LEU A 51 -14.11 14.08 11.75
N GLY A 52 -14.90 14.57 10.78
CA GLY A 52 -15.10 16.00 10.56
C GLY A 52 -13.83 16.74 10.16
N CYS A 53 -12.93 16.08 9.42
CA CYS A 53 -11.67 16.66 8.99
C CYS A 53 -11.87 17.91 8.11
N HIS A 54 -10.99 18.90 8.28
CA HIS A 54 -10.94 20.06 7.39
C HIS A 54 -10.53 19.62 5.97
N PRO A 55 -11.10 20.19 4.88
CA PRO A 55 -10.77 19.80 3.51
C PRO A 55 -9.27 19.86 3.16
N LEU A 56 -8.53 20.79 3.79
CA LEU A 56 -7.08 20.87 3.63
C LEU A 56 -6.35 19.65 4.21
N SER A 57 -6.81 19.13 5.36
CA SER A 57 -6.23 17.94 5.98
C SER A 57 -6.50 16.70 5.12
N GLU A 58 -7.68 16.61 4.53
CA GLU A 58 -8.05 15.57 3.57
C GLU A 58 -7.17 15.63 2.31
N ALA A 59 -7.00 16.82 1.71
CA ALA A 59 -6.12 17.01 0.57
C ALA A 59 -4.66 16.63 0.89
N ALA A 60 -4.15 17.05 2.05
CA ALA A 60 -2.81 16.69 2.49
C ALA A 60 -2.65 15.17 2.70
N PHE A 61 -3.67 14.51 3.28
CA PHE A 61 -3.68 13.07 3.44
C PHE A 61 -3.62 12.34 2.08
N HIS A 62 -4.44 12.76 1.10
CA HIS A 62 -4.42 12.15 -0.23
C HIS A 62 -3.10 12.36 -0.98
N LEU A 63 -2.50 13.54 -0.87
CA LEU A 63 -1.18 13.82 -1.44
C LEU A 63 -0.11 12.92 -0.81
N LEU A 64 -0.09 12.82 0.52
CA LEU A 64 0.87 11.96 1.23
C LEU A 64 0.65 10.48 0.90
N ASN A 65 -0.60 10.00 0.88
CA ASN A 65 -0.92 8.62 0.55
C ASN A 65 -0.51 8.28 -0.89
N THR A 66 -0.72 9.20 -1.83
CA THR A 66 -0.29 9.02 -3.23
C THR A 66 1.24 8.99 -3.34
N TRP A 67 1.93 9.87 -2.63
CA TRP A 67 3.39 9.88 -2.56
C TRP A 67 3.94 8.55 -2.06
N LEU A 68 3.40 8.04 -0.94
CA LEU A 68 3.83 6.77 -0.35
C LEU A 68 3.57 5.59 -1.30
N ALA A 69 2.40 5.55 -1.95
CA ALA A 69 2.08 4.54 -2.95
C ALA A 69 3.08 4.53 -4.11
N VAL A 70 3.44 5.73 -4.60
CA VAL A 70 4.45 5.90 -5.66
C VAL A 70 5.82 5.45 -5.20
N GLU A 71 6.26 5.82 -3.99
CA GLU A 71 7.55 5.38 -3.44
C GLU A 71 7.63 3.85 -3.38
N ASP A 72 6.61 3.18 -2.84
CA ASP A 72 6.56 1.72 -2.73
C ASP A 72 6.65 0.98 -4.08
N HIS A 73 6.24 1.62 -5.17
CA HIS A 73 6.22 1.02 -6.51
C HIS A 73 7.29 1.60 -7.45
N CYS A 74 8.05 2.63 -7.05
CA CYS A 74 8.97 3.31 -7.97
C CYS A 74 10.17 2.45 -8.38
N GLY A 75 10.44 1.36 -7.65
CA GLY A 75 11.53 0.43 -7.92
C GLY A 75 12.90 0.89 -7.42
N TYR A 76 12.95 2.04 -6.75
CA TYR A 76 14.16 2.59 -6.16
C TYR A 76 14.11 2.50 -4.64
N ASP A 77 15.20 2.01 -4.04
CA ASP A 77 15.43 2.15 -2.61
C ASP A 77 15.99 3.55 -2.31
N LEU A 78 15.08 4.51 -2.22
CA LEU A 78 15.41 5.92 -2.05
C LEU A 78 15.94 6.20 -0.63
N PRO A 79 16.89 7.13 -0.45
CA PRO A 79 17.47 7.41 0.87
C PRO A 79 16.46 8.04 1.85
N TRP A 80 15.35 8.60 1.34
CA TRP A 80 14.22 9.12 2.11
C TRP A 80 13.01 8.19 2.14
N GLY A 81 13.17 6.92 1.72
CA GLY A 81 12.10 5.92 1.82
C GLY A 81 11.62 5.76 3.27
N LEU A 82 10.34 5.47 3.45
CA LEU A 82 9.72 5.48 4.79
C LEU A 82 10.38 4.47 5.74
N HIS A 83 10.85 3.32 5.23
CA HIS A 83 11.61 2.31 5.97
C HIS A 83 12.97 2.80 6.49
N ARG A 84 13.58 3.84 5.89
CA ARG A 84 14.82 4.45 6.40
C ARG A 84 14.54 5.54 7.42
N LEU A 85 13.49 6.33 7.18
CA LEU A 85 13.06 7.40 8.10
C LEU A 85 12.47 6.85 9.39
N LEU A 86 11.75 5.72 9.30
CA LEU A 86 11.10 5.05 10.43
C LEU A 86 11.43 3.54 10.46
N PRO A 87 12.68 3.14 10.80
CA PRO A 87 13.15 1.75 10.64
C PRO A 87 12.34 0.66 11.35
N ARG A 88 11.61 1.03 12.41
CA ARG A 88 10.79 0.10 13.20
C ARG A 88 9.30 0.16 12.88
N LEU A 89 8.88 1.05 11.99
CA LEU A 89 7.46 1.28 11.72
C LEU A 89 7.15 1.25 10.23
N GLY A 90 8.03 1.87 9.43
CA GLY A 90 7.90 2.05 8.00
C GLY A 90 8.25 0.80 7.20
N ALA A 91 7.55 0.66 6.09
CA ALA A 91 7.95 -0.15 4.94
C ALA A 91 8.44 0.81 3.84
N GLY A 92 8.73 0.28 2.66
CA GLY A 92 9.18 1.06 1.51
C GLY A 92 9.31 0.16 0.29
N ALA A 93 9.88 0.69 -0.79
CA ALA A 93 9.99 -0.03 -2.05
C ALA A 93 10.52 -1.48 -1.93
N PRO A 94 11.58 -1.80 -1.15
CA PRO A 94 12.04 -3.18 -1.02
C PRO A 94 11.02 -4.12 -0.36
N HIS A 95 10.33 -3.66 0.69
CA HIS A 95 9.34 -4.43 1.43
C HIS A 95 8.14 -4.79 0.55
N HIS A 96 7.65 -3.81 -0.20
CA HIS A 96 6.50 -3.95 -1.09
C HIS A 96 6.85 -4.69 -2.39
N GLN A 97 8.08 -4.54 -2.90
CA GLN A 97 8.55 -5.35 -4.03
C GLN A 97 8.58 -6.84 -3.66
N LEU A 98 8.99 -7.18 -2.44
CA LEU A 98 8.99 -8.57 -1.98
C LEU A 98 7.56 -9.13 -1.87
N HIS A 99 6.60 -8.29 -1.48
CA HIS A 99 5.17 -8.63 -1.52
C HIS A 99 4.72 -8.98 -2.94
N HIS A 100 5.06 -8.18 -3.95
CA HIS A 100 4.73 -8.44 -5.35
C HIS A 100 5.36 -9.71 -5.92
N ILE A 101 6.59 -10.03 -5.51
CA ILE A 101 7.32 -11.21 -5.96
C ILE A 101 6.75 -12.49 -5.34
N LEU A 102 6.56 -12.50 -4.01
CA LEU A 102 6.23 -13.72 -3.26
C LEU A 102 4.74 -13.90 -3.02
N GLN A 103 3.97 -12.81 -2.94
CA GLN A 103 2.51 -12.78 -2.71
C GLN A 103 2.07 -13.56 -1.45
N LYS A 104 2.94 -13.67 -0.45
CA LYS A 104 2.76 -14.51 0.74
C LYS A 104 2.94 -13.77 2.08
N GLY A 105 3.17 -12.47 2.04
CA GLY A 105 3.39 -11.63 3.23
C GLY A 105 3.62 -10.18 2.82
N ASN A 106 4.09 -9.36 3.76
CA ASN A 106 4.30 -7.92 3.59
C ASN A 106 3.02 -7.22 3.10
N TYR A 107 1.90 -7.46 3.79
CA TYR A 107 0.56 -7.02 3.37
C TYR A 107 0.25 -5.57 3.74
N ALA A 108 1.03 -4.98 4.65
CA ALA A 108 0.96 -3.56 4.98
C ALA A 108 1.96 -2.80 4.09
N PRO A 109 1.49 -1.96 3.14
CA PRO A 109 2.38 -1.31 2.17
C PRO A 109 3.32 -0.31 2.85
N TYR A 110 2.79 0.55 3.74
CA TYR A 110 3.58 1.63 4.36
C TYR A 110 4.09 1.32 5.75
N PHE A 111 3.40 0.46 6.49
CA PHE A 111 3.59 0.31 7.92
C PHE A 111 3.89 -1.15 8.29
N SER A 112 5.15 -1.56 8.08
CA SER A 112 5.65 -2.92 8.32
C SER A 112 5.44 -3.44 9.75
N HIS A 113 5.22 -2.56 10.73
CA HIS A 113 4.97 -2.99 12.10
C HIS A 113 3.66 -3.80 12.24
N TRP A 114 2.68 -3.56 11.36
CA TRP A 114 1.49 -4.41 11.30
C TRP A 114 1.85 -5.82 10.85
N ASP A 115 2.68 -5.97 9.83
CA ASP A 115 3.14 -7.28 9.38
C ASP A 115 3.95 -8.00 10.48
N ARG A 116 4.79 -7.27 11.24
CA ARG A 116 5.48 -7.86 12.40
C ARG A 116 4.53 -8.30 13.50
N LEU A 117 3.56 -7.45 13.86
CA LEU A 117 2.59 -7.72 14.92
C LEU A 117 1.75 -8.97 14.60
N TRP A 118 1.39 -9.15 13.33
CA TRP A 118 0.53 -10.23 12.87
C TRP A 118 1.30 -11.43 12.27
N GLY A 119 2.64 -11.42 12.33
CA GLY A 119 3.49 -12.51 11.87
C GLY A 119 3.46 -12.74 10.36
N THR A 120 3.26 -11.68 9.56
CA THR A 120 3.21 -11.70 8.10
C THR A 120 4.38 -10.98 7.42
N GLU A 121 5.38 -10.54 8.18
CA GLU A 121 6.62 -9.95 7.66
C GLU A 121 7.49 -11.01 7.00
N ILE A 122 7.97 -10.72 5.78
CA ILE A 122 8.97 -11.48 5.04
C ILE A 122 10.19 -10.57 4.83
N ARG A 123 11.37 -11.15 5.00
CA ARG A 123 12.68 -10.47 4.89
C ARG A 123 13.46 -11.00 3.70
#